data_AF-A0A5B9FT77-F1
#
_entry.id   AF-A0A5B9FT77-F1
#
_cell.length_a   1.000
_cell.length_b   1.000
_cell.length_c   1.000
_cell.angle_alpha   90.00
_cell.angle_beta   90.00
_cell.angle_gamma   90.00
#
_symmetry.space_group_name_H-M   'P 1'
#
loop_
_entity.id
_entity.type
_entity.pdbx_description
1 polymer ?
#
loop_
_entity_poly.entity_id
_entity_poly.type
_entity_poly.pdbx_seq_one_letter_code
_entity_poly.pdbx_strand_id
1 'polypeptide(L)'
;MKRILLVLLLFSVGLGYAQNYPKYTTKRVKDTVFKQPEKIAETKEIKKEPPADFMALFEKGRGFSNNNEPEEALKAFTEALAIAPPDWKYLVLHLRGLCYWKLKQYDDAIKDYTNALENTNFPHDNAKGVIHLSRGISYGSRGGEGDKERKCDDIKKARDYGALEGDKALDWDCN
;
A
#
# COMPACT_ATOMS: atom_id res chain seq x y z
N MET A 1 -10.39 8.03 79.71
CA MET A 1 -9.48 8.74 78.77
C MET A 1 -9.83 8.24 77.36
N LYS A 2 -10.80 8.80 76.62
CA LYS A 2 -10.78 10.00 75.73
C LYS A 2 -9.46 10.26 75.00
N ARG A 3 -9.48 10.10 73.66
CA ARG A 3 -8.76 10.76 72.54
C ARG A 3 -8.97 9.86 71.30
N ILE A 4 -9.92 10.05 70.38
CA ILE A 4 -10.13 11.09 69.34
C ILE A 4 -8.89 11.35 68.46
N LEU A 5 -8.94 10.76 67.25
CA LEU A 5 -8.71 11.29 65.88
C LEU A 5 -7.49 12.19 65.55
N LEU A 6 -6.68 11.76 64.56
CA LEU A 6 -6.10 12.60 63.47
C LEU A 6 -5.43 11.67 62.41
N VAL A 7 -6.03 11.39 61.24
CA VAL A 7 -6.03 12.12 59.94
C VAL A 7 -4.83 11.82 59.01
N LEU A 8 -5.16 11.06 57.95
CA LEU A 8 -4.82 11.14 56.51
C LEU A 8 -3.37 11.39 56.04
N LEU A 9 -2.92 10.57 55.06
CA LEU A 9 -2.51 11.01 53.71
C LEU A 9 -2.32 9.81 52.74
N LEU A 10 -3.28 9.68 51.82
CA LEU A 10 -3.18 9.42 50.37
C LEU A 10 -2.15 8.39 49.82
N PHE A 11 -2.66 7.28 49.29
CA PHE A 11 -2.30 6.84 47.93
C PHE A 11 -3.56 6.35 47.21
N SER A 12 -4.02 7.21 46.32
CA SER A 12 -5.07 6.98 45.33
C SER A 12 -4.50 6.19 44.13
N VAL A 13 -5.43 5.75 43.27
CA VAL A 13 -5.29 5.09 41.95
C VAL A 13 -5.27 3.55 42.02
N GLY A 14 -6.28 2.82 41.56
CA GLY A 14 -7.47 3.21 40.81
C GLY A 14 -8.49 2.07 40.74
N LEU A 15 -9.77 2.43 40.87
CA LEU A 15 -10.92 1.65 40.45
C LEU A 15 -11.19 1.94 38.95
N GLY A 16 -11.53 0.90 38.20
CA GLY A 16 -12.05 0.98 36.83
C GLY A 16 -11.26 0.04 35.91
N TYR A 17 -11.78 -1.04 35.33
CA TYR A 17 -13.17 -1.41 35.06
C TYR A 17 -13.24 -2.95 35.00
N ALA A 18 -13.85 -3.60 36.00
CA ALA A 18 -14.41 -4.93 35.78
C ALA A 18 -15.76 -4.71 35.08
N GLN A 19 -15.78 -4.79 33.75
CA GLN A 19 -17.02 -4.69 32.99
C GLN A 19 -17.96 -5.82 33.39
N ASN A 20 -19.04 -5.44 34.07
CA ASN A 20 -20.24 -6.24 34.29
C ASN A 20 -20.85 -6.59 32.92
N TYR A 21 -20.61 -7.80 32.41
CA TYR A 21 -21.40 -8.34 31.31
C TYR A 21 -22.74 -8.84 31.85
N PRO A 22 -23.89 -8.47 31.27
CA PRO A 22 -25.17 -9.03 31.68
C PRO A 22 -25.18 -10.54 31.40
N LYS A 23 -25.46 -11.33 32.44
CA LYS A 23 -25.69 -12.78 32.31
C LYS A 23 -27.02 -12.98 31.58
N TYR A 24 -26.97 -13.17 30.27
CA TYR A 24 -28.15 -13.57 29.51
C TYR A 24 -28.53 -15.01 29.84
N THR A 25 -29.71 -15.21 30.43
CA THR A 25 -30.33 -16.51 30.62
C THR A 25 -30.99 -16.95 29.30
N THR A 26 -30.40 -17.92 28.61
CA THR A 26 -31.01 -18.47 27.39
C THR A 26 -32.12 -19.46 27.76
N LYS A 27 -33.36 -19.17 27.36
CA LYS A 27 -34.43 -20.19 27.33
C LYS A 27 -34.08 -21.22 26.27
N ARG A 28 -34.01 -22.49 26.66
CA ARG A 28 -33.70 -23.62 25.78
C ARG A 28 -34.82 -23.78 24.73
N VAL A 29 -34.60 -23.29 23.51
CA VAL A 29 -35.47 -23.55 22.36
C VAL A 29 -35.25 -25.01 21.96
N LYS A 30 -36.05 -25.91 22.52
CA LYS A 30 -36.21 -27.27 21.98
C LYS A 30 -37.17 -27.15 20.80
N ASP A 31 -36.80 -27.75 19.67
CA ASP A 31 -37.66 -28.04 18.52
C ASP A 31 -37.67 -27.04 17.34
N THR A 32 -36.57 -26.34 17.09
CA THR A 32 -36.28 -25.84 15.72
C THR A 32 -35.36 -26.82 15.02
N VAL A 33 -35.92 -27.70 14.20
CA VAL A 33 -35.16 -28.50 13.24
C VAL A 33 -34.60 -27.54 12.19
N PHE A 34 -33.39 -27.05 12.42
CA PHE A 34 -32.64 -26.28 11.44
C PHE A 34 -32.22 -27.26 10.33
N LYS A 35 -33.01 -27.33 9.24
CA LYS A 35 -32.54 -27.93 8.00
C LYS A 35 -31.32 -27.13 7.57
N GLN A 36 -30.13 -27.73 7.67
CA GLN A 36 -28.94 -27.15 7.07
C GLN A 36 -29.22 -26.99 5.56
N PRO A 37 -29.09 -25.78 4.99
CA PRO A 37 -29.16 -25.64 3.55
C PRO A 37 -28.05 -26.49 2.94
N GLU A 38 -28.41 -27.27 1.91
CA GLU A 38 -27.48 -28.07 1.11
C GLU A 38 -26.27 -27.23 0.72
N LYS A 39 -25.11 -27.74 1.13
CA LYS A 39 -23.74 -27.43 0.68
C LYS A 39 -23.69 -26.27 -0.33
N ILE A 40 -23.61 -25.04 0.16
CA ILE A 40 -23.11 -23.93 -0.65
C ILE A 40 -21.68 -24.34 -0.99
N ALA A 41 -21.46 -24.70 -2.25
CA ALA A 41 -20.12 -24.82 -2.81
C ALA A 41 -19.53 -23.41 -2.83
N GLU A 42 -19.04 -22.97 -1.68
CA GLU A 42 -18.16 -21.83 -1.56
C GLU A 42 -16.83 -22.28 -2.19
N THR A 43 -16.74 -22.19 -3.52
CA THR A 43 -15.43 -22.12 -4.20
C THR A 43 -14.85 -20.78 -3.80
N LYS A 44 -14.34 -20.73 -2.56
CA LYS A 44 -13.54 -19.62 -2.05
C LYS A 44 -12.28 -19.63 -2.91
N GLU A 45 -12.25 -18.73 -3.89
CA GLU A 45 -11.11 -18.52 -4.76
C GLU A 45 -9.90 -18.26 -3.84
N ILE A 46 -9.02 -19.25 -3.72
CA ILE A 46 -7.85 -19.16 -2.85
C ILE A 46 -6.94 -18.15 -3.52
N LYS A 47 -6.90 -16.93 -2.99
CA LYS A 47 -5.94 -15.91 -3.43
C LYS A 47 -4.55 -16.53 -3.32
N LYS A 48 -3.96 -16.87 -4.46
CA LYS A 48 -2.68 -17.56 -4.51
C LYS A 48 -1.62 -16.61 -3.99
N GLU A 49 -1.06 -16.94 -2.83
CA GLU A 49 0.06 -16.19 -2.27
C GLU A 49 1.20 -16.16 -3.30
N PRO A 50 1.88 -15.01 -3.45
CA PRO A 50 3.05 -14.92 -4.30
C PRO A 50 4.13 -15.92 -3.85
N PRO A 51 4.97 -16.45 -4.77
CA PRO A 51 6.04 -17.38 -4.41
C PRO A 51 6.95 -16.79 -3.34
N ALA A 52 7.38 -17.62 -2.37
CA ALA A 52 8.22 -17.19 -1.26
C ALA A 52 9.54 -16.55 -1.74
N ASP A 53 10.16 -17.11 -2.77
CA ASP A 53 11.40 -16.59 -3.35
C ASP A 53 11.21 -15.20 -3.96
N PHE A 54 10.06 -14.96 -4.62
CA PHE A 54 9.70 -13.64 -5.11
C PHE A 54 9.55 -12.65 -3.96
N MET A 55 8.82 -13.03 -2.90
CA MET A 55 8.61 -12.15 -1.75
C MET A 55 9.92 -11.81 -1.04
N ALA A 56 10.84 -12.78 -0.91
CA ALA A 56 12.15 -12.54 -0.31
C ALA A 56 12.96 -11.50 -1.10
N LEU A 57 12.98 -11.58 -2.44
CA LEU A 57 13.67 -10.61 -3.30
C LEU A 57 12.99 -9.24 -3.29
N PHE A 58 11.66 -9.22 -3.32
CA PHE A 58 10.87 -7.99 -3.26
C PHE A 58 11.10 -7.24 -1.94
N GLU A 59 11.04 -7.93 -0.81
CA GLU A 59 11.29 -7.35 0.51
C GLU A 59 12.74 -6.90 0.67
N LYS A 60 13.70 -7.64 0.12
CA LYS A 60 15.12 -7.23 0.06
C LYS A 60 15.29 -5.92 -0.71
N GLY A 61 14.68 -5.80 -1.89
CA GLY A 61 14.71 -4.57 -2.69
C GLY A 61 14.08 -3.39 -1.98
N ARG A 62 12.93 -3.61 -1.31
CA ARG A 62 12.29 -2.58 -0.47
C ARG A 62 13.18 -2.15 0.70
N GLY A 63 13.84 -3.09 1.36
CA GLY A 63 14.77 -2.82 2.45
C GLY A 63 15.89 -1.87 2.02
N PHE A 64 16.60 -2.20 0.93
CA PHE A 64 17.64 -1.35 0.38
C PHE A 64 17.12 0.03 -0.06
N SER A 65 15.96 0.10 -0.72
CA SER A 65 15.37 1.38 -1.14
C SER A 65 15.04 2.29 0.05
N ASN A 66 14.55 1.71 1.16
CA ASN A 66 14.25 2.43 2.39
C ASN A 66 15.52 2.91 3.12
N ASN A 67 16.62 2.14 3.02
CA ASN A 67 17.92 2.52 3.56
C ASN A 67 18.67 3.54 2.67
N ASN A 68 18.04 3.99 1.57
CA ASN A 68 18.65 4.87 0.58
C ASN A 68 19.88 4.25 -0.13
N GLU A 69 19.81 2.94 -0.36
CA GLU A 69 20.77 2.13 -1.13
C GLU A 69 20.13 1.73 -2.49
N PRO A 70 19.97 2.67 -3.44
CA PRO A 70 19.20 2.42 -4.65
C PRO A 70 19.86 1.42 -5.62
N GLU A 71 21.18 1.28 -5.64
CA GLU A 71 21.87 0.34 -6.53
C GLU A 71 21.64 -1.12 -6.12
N GLU A 72 21.70 -1.41 -4.83
CA GLU A 72 21.38 -2.71 -4.23
C GLU A 72 19.90 -3.04 -4.41
N ALA A 73 19.02 -2.05 -4.24
CA ALA A 73 17.60 -2.18 -4.51
C ALA A 73 17.31 -2.54 -5.97
N LEU A 74 18.00 -1.91 -6.93
CA LEU A 74 17.86 -2.23 -8.36
C LEU A 74 18.21 -3.69 -8.67
N LYS A 75 19.28 -4.23 -8.07
CA LYS A 75 19.66 -5.64 -8.24
C LYS A 75 18.55 -6.56 -7.74
N ALA A 76 18.08 -6.35 -6.51
CA ALA A 76 17.04 -7.15 -5.90
C ALA A 76 15.70 -7.06 -6.66
N PHE A 77 15.29 -5.86 -7.10
CA PHE A 77 14.06 -5.70 -7.89
C PHE A 77 14.18 -6.29 -9.30
N THR A 78 15.37 -6.30 -9.89
CA THR A 78 15.61 -6.95 -11.19
C THR A 78 15.45 -8.47 -11.08
N GLU A 79 16.03 -9.07 -10.04
CA GLU A 79 15.82 -10.48 -9.73
C GLU A 79 14.35 -10.79 -9.41
N ALA A 80 13.69 -9.95 -8.60
CA ALA A 80 12.28 -10.10 -8.26
C ALA A 80 11.38 -10.03 -9.51
N LEU A 81 11.64 -9.08 -10.43
CA LEU A 81 10.86 -8.91 -11.65
C LEU A 81 10.91 -10.13 -12.56
N ALA A 82 12.05 -10.84 -12.60
CA ALA A 82 12.24 -12.03 -13.41
C ALA A 82 11.30 -13.19 -13.01
N ILE A 83 10.91 -13.26 -11.73
CA ILE A 83 10.02 -14.29 -11.17
C ILE A 83 8.69 -13.73 -10.66
N ALA A 84 8.36 -12.48 -10.99
CA ALA A 84 7.20 -11.78 -10.48
C ALA A 84 5.89 -12.39 -10.99
N PRO A 85 4.93 -12.71 -10.09
CA PRO A 85 3.56 -13.00 -10.48
C PRO A 85 2.96 -11.83 -11.27
N PRO A 86 2.06 -12.08 -12.23
CA PRO A 86 1.47 -11.04 -13.08
C PRO A 86 0.91 -9.83 -12.30
N ASP A 87 0.21 -10.10 -11.19
CA ASP A 87 -0.44 -9.07 -10.36
C ASP A 87 0.54 -8.23 -9.52
N TRP A 88 1.80 -8.65 -9.44
CA TRP A 88 2.85 -7.95 -8.69
C TRP A 88 3.81 -7.18 -9.60
N LYS A 89 3.81 -7.46 -10.91
CA LYS A 89 4.77 -6.84 -11.85
C LYS A 89 4.70 -5.32 -11.85
N TYR A 90 3.49 -4.73 -11.78
CA TYR A 90 3.32 -3.27 -11.76
C TYR A 90 4.05 -2.64 -10.57
N LEU A 91 3.98 -3.27 -9.40
CA LEU A 91 4.54 -2.76 -8.15
C LEU A 91 6.07 -2.88 -8.14
N VAL A 92 6.60 -3.99 -8.67
CA VAL A 92 8.05 -4.19 -8.81
C VAL A 92 8.64 -3.16 -9.77
N LEU A 93 8.00 -2.95 -10.94
CA LEU A 93 8.41 -1.94 -11.92
C LEU A 93 8.33 -0.52 -11.33
N HIS A 94 7.29 -0.22 -10.55
CA HIS A 94 7.17 1.06 -9.85
C HIS A 94 8.36 1.32 -8.91
N LEU A 95 8.67 0.36 -8.05
CA LEU A 95 9.74 0.53 -7.06
C LEU A 95 11.12 0.54 -7.70
N ARG A 96 11.33 -0.24 -8.77
CA ARG A 96 12.58 -0.19 -9.56
C ARG A 96 12.73 1.14 -10.29
N GLY A 97 11.65 1.65 -10.88
CA GLY A 97 11.60 2.99 -11.47
C GLY A 97 11.92 4.09 -10.46
N LEU A 98 11.44 3.96 -9.21
CA LEU A 98 11.76 4.91 -8.15
C LEU A 98 13.27 4.89 -7.80
N CYS A 99 13.89 3.71 -7.78
CA CYS A 99 15.34 3.59 -7.58
C CYS A 99 16.12 4.24 -8.72
N TYR A 100 15.72 4.02 -9.98
CA TYR A 100 16.29 4.73 -11.13
C TYR A 100 16.16 6.25 -11.00
N TRP A 101 14.98 6.74 -10.59
CA TRP A 101 14.75 8.17 -10.36
C TRP A 101 15.67 8.73 -9.26
N LYS A 102 15.84 8.03 -8.14
CA LYS A 102 16.78 8.41 -7.06
C LYS A 102 18.22 8.51 -7.55
N LEU A 103 18.60 7.66 -8.51
CA LEU A 103 19.91 7.68 -9.17
C LEU A 103 20.02 8.71 -10.31
N LYS A 104 18.98 9.51 -10.54
CA LYS A 104 18.86 10.45 -11.66
C LYS A 104 18.91 9.79 -13.05
N GLN A 105 18.64 8.50 -13.12
CA GLN A 105 18.50 7.72 -14.35
C GLN A 105 17.05 7.82 -14.84
N TYR A 106 16.65 9.02 -15.26
CA TYR A 106 15.24 9.31 -15.53
C TYR A 106 14.67 8.54 -16.72
N ASP A 107 15.48 8.25 -17.74
CA ASP A 107 15.06 7.46 -18.90
C ASP A 107 14.66 6.02 -18.52
N ASP A 108 15.47 5.37 -17.68
CA ASP A 108 15.19 4.03 -17.18
C ASP A 108 13.96 4.01 -16.26
N ALA A 109 13.79 5.04 -15.42
CA ALA A 109 12.59 5.22 -14.61
C ALA A 109 11.33 5.33 -15.49
N ILE A 110 11.35 6.20 -16.50
CA ILE A 110 10.25 6.40 -17.44
C ILE A 110 9.92 5.10 -18.19
N LYS A 111 10.95 4.34 -18.58
CA LYS A 111 10.80 3.04 -19.25
C LYS A 111 10.06 2.03 -18.35
N ASP A 112 10.44 1.93 -17.08
CA ASP A 112 9.80 1.02 -16.13
C ASP A 112 8.35 1.42 -15.84
N TYR A 113 8.07 2.70 -15.65
CA TYR A 113 6.70 3.18 -15.45
C TYR A 113 5.82 2.97 -16.69
N THR A 114 6.37 3.19 -17.88
CA THR A 114 5.66 2.93 -19.14
C THR A 114 5.37 1.44 -19.30
N ASN A 115 6.34 0.58 -19.00
CA ASN A 115 6.14 -0.86 -19.02
C ASN A 115 5.06 -1.31 -18.01
N ALA A 116 5.02 -0.72 -16.82
CA ALA A 116 3.96 -1.00 -15.85
C ALA A 116 2.58 -0.61 -16.42
N LEU A 117 2.46 0.56 -17.04
CA LEU A 117 1.19 1.04 -17.60
C LEU A 117 0.68 0.22 -18.80
N GLU A 118 1.59 -0.35 -19.59
CA GLU A 118 1.26 -1.05 -20.85
C GLU A 118 1.14 -2.56 -20.71
N ASN A 119 1.95 -3.19 -19.84
CA ASN A 119 2.16 -4.63 -19.86
C ASN A 119 1.86 -5.33 -18.52
N THR A 120 1.13 -4.67 -17.61
CA THR A 120 0.78 -5.25 -16.31
C THR A 120 -0.66 -5.00 -15.90
N ASN A 121 -1.12 -5.78 -14.91
CA ASN A 121 -2.44 -5.63 -14.33
C ASN A 121 -2.36 -4.73 -13.08
N PHE A 122 -3.36 -3.87 -12.91
CA PHE A 122 -3.50 -3.04 -11.73
C PHE A 122 -4.63 -3.56 -10.84
N PRO A 123 -4.45 -3.63 -9.52
CA PRO A 123 -5.50 -4.08 -8.61
C PRO A 123 -6.63 -3.04 -8.45
N HIS A 124 -6.37 -1.77 -8.74
CA HIS A 124 -7.33 -0.68 -8.72
C HIS A 124 -6.79 0.54 -9.49
N ASP A 125 -7.70 1.42 -9.91
CA ASP A 125 -7.39 2.62 -10.70
C ASP A 125 -6.39 3.55 -10.01
N ASN A 126 -6.52 3.77 -8.70
CA ASN A 126 -5.59 4.61 -7.95
C ASN A 126 -4.13 4.14 -8.07
N ALA A 127 -3.86 2.83 -8.14
CA ALA A 127 -2.49 2.31 -8.34
C ALA A 127 -1.96 2.72 -9.71
N LYS A 128 -2.80 2.68 -10.75
CA LYS A 128 -2.45 3.17 -12.09
C LYS A 128 -2.17 4.67 -12.07
N GLY A 129 -2.97 5.44 -11.34
CA GLY A 129 -2.76 6.87 -11.13
C GLY A 129 -1.42 7.19 -10.48
N VAL A 130 -0.99 6.40 -9.49
CA VAL A 130 0.33 6.55 -8.85
C VAL A 130 1.47 6.35 -9.87
N ILE A 131 1.34 5.39 -10.80
CA ILE A 131 2.37 5.19 -11.84
C ILE A 131 2.43 6.36 -12.82
N HIS A 132 1.27 6.87 -13.24
CA HIS A 132 1.21 8.09 -14.04
C HIS A 132 1.91 9.24 -13.32
N LEU A 133 1.63 9.46 -12.04
CA LEU A 133 2.28 10.49 -11.25
C LEU A 133 3.81 10.32 -11.21
N SER A 134 4.30 9.12 -10.90
CA SER A 134 5.74 8.82 -10.85
C SER A 134 6.43 9.04 -12.20
N ARG A 135 5.76 8.69 -13.32
CA ARG A 135 6.26 8.96 -14.67
C ARG A 135 6.26 10.44 -15.03
N GLY A 136 5.19 11.17 -14.68
CA GLY A 136 5.11 12.62 -14.88
C GLY A 136 6.20 13.38 -14.13
N ILE A 137 6.46 13.02 -12.87
CA ILE A 137 7.57 13.58 -12.08
C ILE A 137 8.92 13.28 -12.74
N SER A 138 9.09 12.09 -13.32
CA SER A 138 10.31 11.70 -14.01
C SER A 138 10.53 12.48 -15.30
N TYR A 139 9.48 12.72 -16.10
CA TYR A 139 9.55 13.64 -17.24
C TYR A 139 9.97 15.04 -16.81
N GLY A 140 9.35 15.60 -15.76
CA GLY A 140 9.73 16.91 -15.23
C GLY A 140 11.19 16.98 -14.74
N SER A 141 11.71 15.88 -14.17
CA SER A 141 13.09 15.78 -13.70
C SER A 141 14.10 15.63 -14.84
N ARG A 142 13.72 14.92 -15.92
CA ARG A 142 14.54 14.76 -17.13
C ARG A 142 14.66 16.05 -17.92
N GLY A 143 13.55 16.80 -18.09
CA GLY A 143 13.55 18.12 -18.72
C GLY A 143 13.87 18.12 -20.21
N GLY A 144 13.66 17.01 -20.91
CA GLY A 144 13.87 16.88 -22.35
C GLY A 144 12.76 17.50 -23.21
N GLU A 145 12.95 17.46 -24.52
CA GLU A 145 11.94 17.96 -25.47
C GLU A 145 10.61 17.19 -25.34
N GLY A 146 9.52 17.94 -25.20
CA GLY A 146 8.17 17.40 -24.97
C GLY A 146 7.90 16.90 -23.55
N ASP A 147 8.88 16.90 -22.64
CA ASP A 147 8.68 16.36 -21.28
C ASP A 147 7.72 17.19 -20.44
N LYS A 148 7.69 18.50 -20.67
CA LYS A 148 6.71 19.38 -20.03
C LYS A 148 5.28 18.94 -20.35
N GLU A 149 4.98 18.70 -21.63
CA GLU A 149 3.66 18.24 -22.07
C GLU A 149 3.33 16.86 -21.50
N ARG A 150 4.26 15.90 -21.63
CA ARG A 150 4.09 14.54 -21.10
C ARG A 150 3.88 14.51 -19.60
N LYS A 151 4.59 15.35 -18.84
CA LYS A 151 4.39 15.53 -17.39
C LYS A 151 2.94 15.95 -17.11
N CYS A 152 2.45 16.96 -17.81
CA CYS A 152 1.11 17.51 -17.56
C CYS A 152 0.01 16.52 -17.93
N ASP A 153 0.19 15.76 -19.02
CA ASP A 153 -0.71 14.66 -19.38
C ASP A 153 -0.75 13.58 -18.29
N ASP A 154 0.41 13.19 -17.78
CA ASP A 154 0.51 12.18 -16.72
C ASP A 154 -0.09 12.68 -15.39
N ILE A 155 0.11 13.95 -15.02
CA ILE A 155 -0.53 14.55 -13.82
C ILE A 155 -2.05 14.56 -13.97
N LYS A 156 -2.57 14.90 -15.16
CA LYS A 156 -4.01 14.83 -15.44
C LYS A 156 -4.51 13.40 -15.30
N LYS A 157 -3.82 12.41 -15.87
CA LYS A 157 -4.18 11.00 -15.72
C LYS A 157 -4.13 10.53 -14.27
N ALA A 158 -3.12 10.94 -13.50
CA ALA A 158 -3.02 10.62 -12.08
C ALA A 158 -4.26 11.12 -11.31
N ARG A 159 -4.75 12.32 -11.63
CA ARG A 159 -5.98 12.88 -11.06
C ARG A 159 -7.23 12.13 -11.51
N ASP A 160 -7.35 11.83 -12.80
CA ASP A 160 -8.48 11.06 -13.35
C ASP A 160 -8.60 9.68 -12.68
N TYR A 161 -7.47 9.07 -12.31
CA TYR A 161 -7.40 7.80 -11.58
C TYR A 161 -7.49 7.93 -10.06
N GLY A 162 -7.66 9.14 -9.52
CA GLY A 162 -7.83 9.39 -8.08
C GLY A 162 -6.54 9.27 -7.26
N ALA A 163 -5.36 9.42 -7.87
CA ALA A 163 -4.07 9.45 -7.14
C ALA A 163 -3.69 10.85 -6.63
N LEU A 164 -4.36 11.90 -7.10
CA LEU A 164 -4.19 13.28 -6.64
C LEU A 164 -5.56 13.89 -6.33
N GLU A 165 -5.81 14.25 -5.08
CA GLU A 165 -7.00 15.00 -4.67
C GLU A 165 -6.62 16.45 -4.39
N GLY A 166 -7.19 17.40 -5.15
CA GLY A 166 -7.13 18.84 -4.84
C GLY A 166 -5.75 19.51 -4.90
N ASP A 167 -4.65 18.75 -5.01
CA ASP A 167 -3.30 19.29 -5.09
C ASP A 167 -2.99 19.82 -6.50
N LYS A 168 -2.70 21.12 -6.56
CA LYS A 168 -2.27 21.85 -7.76
C LYS A 168 -0.80 22.25 -7.73
N ALA A 169 -0.06 21.90 -6.68
CA ALA A 169 1.36 22.21 -6.58
C ALA A 169 2.15 21.61 -7.76
N LEU A 170 1.70 20.48 -8.29
CA LEU A 170 2.30 19.81 -9.44
C LEU A 170 1.91 20.42 -10.79
N ASP A 171 0.86 21.26 -10.84
CA ASP A 171 0.33 21.90 -12.05
C ASP A 171 1.05 23.22 -12.40
N TRP A 172 2.06 23.64 -11.63
CA TRP A 172 2.61 25.01 -11.68
C TRP A 172 3.11 25.47 -13.06
N ASP A 173 3.48 24.53 -13.93
CA ASP A 173 3.90 24.77 -15.30
C ASP A 173 2.95 24.16 -16.35
N CYS A 174 1.82 23.57 -15.95
CA CYS A 174 0.89 22.84 -16.83
C CYS A 174 -0.22 23.69 -17.47
N ASN A 175 0.00 25.00 -17.61
CA ASN A 175 -0.93 25.96 -18.22
C ASN A 175 -0.77 26.09 -19.73
#